data_AF-A0A972QG89-F1
#
_entry.id   AF-A0A972QG89-F1
#
_cell.length_a   1.000
_cell.length_b   1.000
_cell.length_c   1.000
_cell.angle_alpha   90.00
_cell.angle_beta   90.00
_cell.angle_gamma   90.00
#
_symmetry.space_group_name_H-M   'P 1'
#
loop_
_entity.id
_entity.type
_entity.pdbx_description
1 polymer ?
#
loop_
_entity_poly.entity_id
_entity_poly.type
_entity_poly.pdbx_seq_one_letter_code
_entity_poly.pdbx_strand_id
1 'polypeptide(L)'
;MRRSIIRKNMRSNTLYLLFSFSVFFALDIYSGSASRTIVEKKFNSFFPKGVTVNIGRLEGGIFKDIVSSDLRISHANLEKPIQLERVEFPYRFWYPIIKNIKGLSPIKRKGKMKIFFEKTNTFINGFVSLDGSFDNLFVLAYVSLLGDKINHALNGNIVRIKDSLYLLDMKLDEDISIRGLANFKAKNASFEVKKNNQQVLLNILKKDENQIIVNAGLKHLDLEGVDVVGEVRCVIYMEEDVVPFVMTFKNMIVNYSPFKDIKIKGKFIRKRNLIDISSIRVGDKENERIIEGNAKIGLYNNPYLSMHLIIKDLLLEEFVLTKYDEKIASGLMKGEVIIKGPLTELQSHTYIDIRNGRIIDLEFQSLIATLKGNGKLVALDGCIVKDGGRLLLGGEIDFALFSSGKAFDKMKMETSQNMAVWEGWEISKRFETAKIQAKKKVAKDITFSFDAYSGENLFDSYSTDDKESEIGIEYKLHENESFKMRFKDRESFVGLEHKVRF
;
A
#
# COMPACT_ATOMS: atom_id res chain seq x y z
N MET A 1 -79.51 11.02 40.65
CA MET A 1 -78.33 10.46 41.39
C MET A 1 -77.31 9.70 40.53
N ARG A 2 -77.69 8.80 39.61
CA ARG A 2 -76.70 8.00 38.82
C ARG A 2 -75.71 8.79 37.95
N ARG A 3 -76.11 9.92 37.35
CA ARG A 3 -75.19 10.80 36.56
C ARG A 3 -74.15 11.54 37.42
N SER A 4 -74.41 11.72 38.73
CA SER A 4 -73.48 12.37 39.68
C SER A 4 -72.34 11.41 40.06
N ILE A 5 -72.65 10.14 40.31
CA ILE A 5 -71.67 9.11 40.69
C ILE A 5 -70.73 8.78 39.53
N ILE A 6 -71.24 8.70 38.30
CA ILE A 6 -70.42 8.45 37.10
C ILE A 6 -69.48 9.64 36.82
N ARG A 7 -69.94 10.89 36.96
CA ARG A 7 -69.05 12.07 36.84
C ARG A 7 -68.01 12.16 37.96
N LYS A 8 -68.34 11.72 39.17
CA LYS A 8 -67.41 11.69 40.32
C LYS A 8 -66.33 10.62 40.14
N ASN A 9 -66.70 9.44 39.65
CA ASN A 9 -65.74 8.36 39.34
C ASN A 9 -64.88 8.66 38.10
N MET A 10 -65.43 9.30 37.06
CA MET A 10 -64.61 9.77 35.93
C MET A 10 -63.61 10.83 36.36
N ARG A 11 -64.04 11.86 37.12
CA ARG A 11 -63.12 12.90 37.62
C ARG A 11 -62.03 12.32 38.53
N SER A 12 -62.38 11.38 39.41
CA SER A 12 -61.41 10.69 40.26
C SER A 12 -60.39 9.91 39.42
N ASN A 13 -60.84 9.14 38.42
CA ASN A 13 -59.93 8.36 37.57
C ASN A 13 -59.07 9.24 36.67
N THR A 14 -59.59 10.35 36.14
CA THR A 14 -58.79 11.31 35.36
C THR A 14 -57.75 12.04 36.24
N LEU A 15 -58.10 12.35 37.49
CA LEU A 15 -57.15 12.91 38.47
C LEU A 15 -56.08 11.90 38.90
N TYR A 16 -56.43 10.63 39.10
CA TYR A 16 -55.44 9.58 39.34
C TYR A 16 -54.52 9.39 38.13
N LEU A 17 -55.06 9.44 36.91
CA LEU A 17 -54.27 9.31 35.70
C LEU A 17 -53.34 10.51 35.50
N LEU A 18 -53.81 11.74 35.74
CA LEU A 18 -53.01 12.96 35.70
C LEU A 18 -51.96 13.01 36.82
N PHE A 19 -52.30 12.56 38.03
CA PHE A 19 -51.38 12.45 39.16
C PHE A 19 -50.32 11.38 38.91
N SER A 20 -50.71 10.20 38.43
CA SER A 20 -49.76 9.18 37.98
C SER A 20 -48.87 9.71 36.86
N PHE A 21 -49.44 10.37 35.84
CA PHE A 21 -48.65 10.97 34.76
C PHE A 21 -47.69 12.03 35.28
N SER A 22 -48.10 12.93 36.18
CA SER A 22 -47.26 13.98 36.72
C SER A 22 -46.22 13.47 37.72
N VAL A 23 -46.51 12.41 38.47
CA VAL A 23 -45.51 11.67 39.28
C VAL A 23 -44.52 10.95 38.36
N PHE A 24 -44.98 10.33 37.28
CA PHE A 24 -44.09 9.72 36.28
C PHE A 24 -43.27 10.77 35.54
N PHE A 25 -43.83 11.94 35.23
CA PHE A 25 -43.13 13.06 34.57
C PHE A 25 -42.12 13.72 35.51
N ALA A 26 -42.49 13.90 36.79
CA ALA A 26 -41.60 14.38 37.83
C ALA A 26 -40.47 13.37 38.09
N LEU A 27 -40.76 12.07 38.08
CA LEU A 27 -39.76 11.00 38.14
C LEU A 27 -38.89 10.97 36.89
N ASP A 28 -39.43 11.21 35.68
CA ASP A 28 -38.67 11.32 34.43
C ASP A 28 -37.67 12.49 34.52
N ILE A 29 -38.12 13.65 35.02
CA ILE A 29 -37.28 14.85 35.24
C ILE A 29 -36.24 14.62 36.34
N TYR A 30 -36.64 14.10 37.51
CA TYR A 30 -35.71 13.84 38.63
C TYR A 30 -34.77 12.67 38.33
N SER A 31 -35.18 11.76 37.45
CA SER A 31 -34.33 10.70 36.97
C SER A 31 -33.21 11.22 36.08
N GLY A 32 -33.27 12.41 35.48
CA GLY A 32 -32.22 12.88 34.56
C GLY A 32 -30.79 12.78 35.14
N SER A 33 -30.58 13.22 36.38
CA SER A 33 -29.25 13.14 37.03
C SER A 33 -28.95 11.76 37.61
N ALA A 34 -29.90 11.13 38.32
CA ALA A 34 -29.71 9.81 38.93
C ALA A 34 -29.63 8.69 37.87
N SER A 35 -30.46 8.75 36.84
CA SER A 35 -30.43 7.84 35.68
C SER A 35 -29.15 8.03 34.89
N ARG A 36 -28.64 9.26 34.71
CA ARG A 36 -27.31 9.49 34.14
C ARG A 36 -26.24 8.73 34.92
N THR A 37 -26.18 8.87 36.25
CA THR A 37 -25.20 8.13 37.05
C THR A 37 -25.37 6.60 36.95
N ILE A 38 -26.61 6.11 36.92
CA ILE A 38 -26.91 4.68 36.75
C ILE A 38 -26.47 4.19 35.37
N VAL A 39 -26.77 4.95 34.32
CA VAL A 39 -26.42 4.65 32.93
C VAL A 39 -24.91 4.70 32.75
N GLU A 40 -24.21 5.72 33.25
CA GLU A 40 -22.74 5.81 33.27
C GLU A 40 -22.11 4.62 34.00
N LYS A 41 -22.59 4.27 35.21
CA LYS A 41 -22.12 3.08 35.94
C LYS A 41 -22.34 1.80 35.12
N LYS A 42 -23.48 1.68 34.44
CA LYS A 42 -23.78 0.50 33.64
C LYS A 42 -22.91 0.43 32.39
N PHE A 43 -22.69 1.54 31.70
CA PHE A 43 -21.72 1.65 30.61
C PHE A 43 -20.32 1.25 31.06
N ASN A 44 -19.83 1.82 32.16
CA ASN A 44 -18.53 1.50 32.74
C ASN A 44 -18.41 0.00 33.09
N SER A 45 -19.52 -0.67 33.44
CA SER A 45 -19.51 -2.11 33.68
C SER A 45 -19.39 -2.98 32.43
N PHE A 46 -19.71 -2.44 31.24
CA PHE A 46 -19.56 -3.14 29.97
C PHE A 46 -18.16 -3.03 29.39
N PHE A 47 -17.39 -2.02 29.79
CA PHE A 47 -16.04 -1.82 29.29
C PHE A 47 -14.98 -2.51 30.19
N PRO A 48 -13.80 -2.84 29.64
CA PRO A 48 -12.67 -3.33 30.43
C PRO A 48 -12.30 -2.35 31.55
N LYS A 49 -11.66 -2.86 32.61
CA LYS A 49 -11.11 -2.02 33.69
C LYS A 49 -10.21 -0.92 33.10
N GLY A 50 -10.40 0.31 33.56
CA GLY A 50 -9.62 1.48 33.12
C GLY A 50 -10.32 2.35 32.07
N VAL A 51 -11.45 1.91 31.50
CA VAL A 51 -12.30 2.75 30.64
C VAL A 51 -13.30 3.51 31.50
N THR A 52 -13.40 4.82 31.29
CA THR A 52 -14.42 5.68 31.90
C THR A 52 -15.27 6.33 30.82
N VAL A 53 -16.58 6.26 30.99
CA VAL A 53 -17.57 6.87 30.12
C VAL A 53 -18.23 8.01 30.90
N ASN A 54 -18.12 9.22 30.37
CA ASN A 54 -18.79 10.40 30.86
C ASN A 54 -19.86 10.82 29.84
N ILE A 55 -21.10 10.99 30.27
CA ILE A 55 -22.20 11.36 29.38
C ILE A 55 -22.50 12.83 29.59
N GLY A 56 -22.35 13.72 28.61
CA GLY A 56 -22.65 15.14 28.81
C GLY A 56 -24.12 15.40 29.11
N ARG A 57 -25.00 14.88 28.25
CA ARG A 57 -26.47 15.04 28.35
C ARG A 57 -27.17 13.70 28.18
N LEU A 58 -28.25 13.48 28.92
CA LEU A 58 -29.11 12.30 28.78
C LEU A 58 -30.54 12.78 28.58
N GLU A 59 -31.17 12.34 27.48
CA GLU A 59 -32.57 12.58 27.17
C GLU A 59 -33.33 11.26 27.04
N GLY A 60 -34.66 11.33 27.14
CA GLY A 60 -35.50 10.14 27.12
C GLY A 60 -35.56 9.42 28.46
N GLY A 61 -36.09 8.20 28.50
CA GLY A 61 -36.37 7.53 29.76
C GLY A 61 -37.14 6.22 29.62
N ILE A 62 -38.10 6.00 30.52
CA ILE A 62 -38.88 4.74 30.57
C ILE A 62 -39.87 4.65 29.39
N PHE A 63 -40.30 5.78 28.84
CA PHE A 63 -41.34 5.85 27.80
C PHE A 63 -40.84 6.37 26.45
N LYS A 64 -39.59 6.83 26.37
CA LYS A 64 -38.97 7.41 25.17
C LYS A 64 -37.54 6.91 25.04
N ASP A 65 -37.10 6.72 23.80
CA ASP A 65 -35.76 6.25 23.50
C ASP A 65 -34.73 7.10 24.24
N ILE A 66 -33.76 6.42 24.86
CA ILE A 66 -32.73 7.08 25.65
C ILE A 66 -31.71 7.62 24.66
N VAL A 67 -31.47 8.92 24.68
CA VAL A 67 -30.45 9.57 23.86
C VAL A 67 -29.39 10.14 24.78
N SER A 68 -28.25 9.47 24.85
CA SER A 68 -27.06 10.00 25.50
C SER A 68 -26.34 10.89 24.47
N SER A 69 -26.05 12.15 24.79
CA SER A 69 -25.30 13.06 23.91
C SER A 69 -24.01 13.52 24.58
N ASP A 70 -23.03 13.93 23.76
CA ASP A 70 -21.70 14.38 24.19
C ASP A 70 -20.98 13.34 25.06
N LEU A 71 -20.97 12.07 24.63
CA LEU A 71 -20.30 11.02 25.41
C LEU A 71 -18.79 11.10 25.19
N ARG A 72 -18.04 11.07 26.28
CA ARG A 72 -16.58 10.98 26.27
C ARG A 72 -16.16 9.65 26.86
N ILE A 73 -15.53 8.82 26.03
CA ILE A 73 -14.94 7.55 26.44
C ILE A 73 -13.44 7.78 26.62
N SER A 74 -13.00 7.80 27.87
CA SER A 74 -11.60 7.93 28.25
C SER A 74 -11.04 6.58 28.65
N HIS A 75 -9.77 6.34 28.38
CA HIS A 75 -9.02 5.22 28.92
C HIS A 75 -7.65 5.74 29.33
N ALA A 76 -7.03 5.16 30.36
CA ALA A 76 -5.70 5.59 30.82
C ALA A 76 -4.64 5.60 29.70
N ASN A 77 -4.82 4.72 28.71
CA ASN A 77 -3.91 4.56 27.57
C ASN A 77 -4.32 5.35 26.32
N LEU A 78 -5.39 6.16 26.39
CA LEU A 78 -5.80 7.03 25.29
C LEU A 78 -5.36 8.47 25.57
N GLU A 79 -4.58 9.05 24.66
CA GLU A 79 -4.12 10.45 24.76
C GLU A 79 -5.28 11.45 24.66
N LYS A 80 -6.30 11.12 23.86
CA LYS A 80 -7.54 11.87 23.73
C LYS A 80 -8.73 10.95 23.92
N PRO A 81 -9.79 11.39 24.63
CA PRO A 81 -11.01 10.61 24.73
C PRO A 81 -11.65 10.45 23.36
N ILE A 82 -12.29 9.30 23.13
CA ILE A 82 -13.16 9.12 21.97
C ILE A 82 -14.47 9.86 22.28
N GLN A 83 -14.85 10.76 21.37
CA GLN A 83 -16.05 11.60 21.54
C GLN A 83 -17.18 11.06 20.67
N LEU A 84 -18.34 10.79 21.27
CA LEU A 84 -19.55 10.40 20.56
C LEU A 84 -20.52 11.56 20.65
N GLU A 85 -21.01 12.02 19.50
CA GLU A 85 -22.02 13.07 19.43
C GLU A 85 -23.28 12.62 20.16
N ARG A 86 -23.74 11.40 19.86
CA ARG A 86 -24.83 10.77 20.60
C ARG A 86 -24.89 9.26 20.44
N VAL A 87 -25.53 8.60 21.41
CA VAL A 87 -25.92 7.20 21.37
C VAL A 87 -27.40 7.10 21.70
N GLU A 88 -28.17 6.52 20.78
CA GLU A 88 -29.60 6.26 20.91
C GLU A 88 -29.82 4.80 21.30
N PHE A 89 -30.55 4.56 22.39
CA PHE A 89 -31.01 3.25 22.82
C PHE A 89 -32.53 3.19 22.80
N PRO A 90 -33.11 2.01 22.53
CA PRO A 90 -34.54 1.86 22.66
C PRO A 90 -34.91 2.01 24.14
N TYR A 91 -36.00 2.73 24.44
CA TYR A 91 -36.52 2.92 25.83
C TYR A 91 -36.70 1.59 26.58
N ARG A 92 -36.87 0.52 25.82
CA ARG A 92 -36.98 -0.87 26.26
C ARG A 92 -35.72 -1.42 26.92
N PHE A 93 -34.61 -0.67 26.95
CA PHE A 93 -33.42 -1.01 27.74
C PHE A 93 -33.75 -1.14 29.24
N TRP A 94 -34.75 -0.41 29.73
CA TRP A 94 -35.25 -0.52 31.12
C TRP A 94 -36.04 -1.80 31.39
N TYR A 95 -36.38 -2.59 30.36
CA TYR A 95 -37.22 -3.79 30.50
C TYR A 95 -36.78 -4.78 31.59
N PRO A 96 -35.48 -5.08 31.79
CA PRO A 96 -35.03 -5.94 32.88
C PRO A 96 -35.38 -5.43 34.29
N ILE A 97 -35.59 -4.13 34.44
CA ILE A 97 -35.97 -3.46 35.70
C ILE A 97 -37.49 -3.43 35.84
N ILE A 98 -38.23 -3.15 34.76
CA ILE A 98 -39.71 -3.05 34.79
C ILE A 98 -40.44 -4.38 34.60
N LYS A 99 -39.78 -5.45 34.14
CA LYS A 99 -40.39 -6.79 33.91
C LYS A 99 -40.97 -7.42 35.18
N ASN A 100 -40.57 -6.95 36.36
CA ASN A 100 -41.07 -7.42 37.64
C ASN A 100 -42.43 -6.79 38.02
N ILE A 101 -42.91 -5.80 37.26
CA ILE A 101 -44.23 -5.19 37.44
C ILE A 101 -45.29 -6.09 36.80
N LYS A 102 -46.15 -6.70 37.63
CA LYS A 102 -47.25 -7.57 37.17
C LYS A 102 -48.16 -6.81 36.20
N GLY A 103 -48.41 -7.37 35.02
CA GLY A 103 -49.33 -6.81 34.01
C GLY A 103 -48.68 -6.39 32.69
N LEU A 104 -47.34 -6.36 32.61
CA LEU A 104 -46.63 -6.12 31.36
C LEU A 104 -46.31 -7.46 30.67
N SER A 105 -46.92 -7.70 29.50
CA SER A 105 -46.67 -8.90 28.69
C SER A 105 -45.22 -9.00 28.23
N PRO A 106 -44.64 -10.21 28.04
CA PRO A 106 -43.31 -10.39 27.48
C PRO A 106 -43.23 -9.84 26.05
N ILE A 107 -42.71 -8.63 25.89
CA ILE A 107 -42.51 -7.98 24.59
C ILE A 107 -41.26 -8.58 23.93
N LYS A 108 -41.36 -8.98 22.65
CA LYS A 108 -40.24 -9.52 21.86
C LYS A 108 -39.07 -8.50 21.83
N ARG A 109 -37.86 -8.97 22.13
CA ARG A 109 -36.60 -8.20 22.23
C ARG A 109 -36.06 -7.74 20.86
N LYS A 110 -36.81 -6.92 20.13
CA LYS A 110 -36.25 -6.13 19.03
C LYS A 110 -35.89 -4.75 19.58
N GLY A 111 -34.61 -4.39 19.43
CA GLY A 111 -34.07 -3.11 19.85
C GLY A 111 -33.27 -2.48 18.71
N LYS A 112 -33.31 -1.15 18.62
CA LYS A 112 -32.51 -0.38 17.68
C LYS A 112 -31.57 0.52 18.45
N MET A 113 -30.27 0.31 18.31
CA MET A 113 -29.22 1.14 18.88
C MET A 113 -28.57 1.94 17.76
N LYS A 114 -28.33 3.24 17.97
CA LYS A 114 -27.53 4.05 17.04
C LYS A 114 -26.40 4.74 17.78
N ILE A 115 -25.25 4.84 17.16
CA ILE A 115 -24.04 5.48 17.67
C ILE A 115 -23.60 6.50 16.62
N PHE A 116 -23.37 7.73 17.03
CA PHE A 116 -22.88 8.81 16.19
C PHE A 116 -21.55 9.28 16.75
N PHE A 117 -20.49 9.17 15.96
CA PHE A 117 -19.13 9.58 16.32
C PHE A 117 -18.91 11.04 15.96
N GLU A 118 -18.30 11.81 16.87
CA GLU A 118 -17.94 13.20 16.54
C GLU A 118 -16.90 13.26 15.41
N LYS A 119 -16.98 14.30 14.59
CA LYS A 119 -16.02 14.57 13.50
C LYS A 119 -14.61 14.92 14.00
N THR A 120 -14.49 15.33 15.27
CA THR A 120 -13.24 15.68 15.93
C THR A 120 -12.35 14.47 16.22
N ASN A 121 -12.91 13.25 16.15
CA ASN A 121 -12.14 12.02 16.32
C ASN A 121 -11.17 11.81 15.16
N THR A 122 -9.91 11.53 15.47
CA THR A 122 -8.84 11.33 14.48
C THR A 122 -8.91 9.98 13.76
N PHE A 123 -9.53 8.97 14.37
CA PHE A 123 -9.48 7.59 13.89
C PHE A 123 -10.77 7.10 13.27
N ILE A 124 -11.91 7.52 13.83
CA ILE A 124 -13.23 7.03 13.44
C ILE A 124 -14.26 8.14 13.58
N ASN A 125 -15.03 8.38 12.52
CA ASN A 125 -16.20 9.25 12.57
C ASN A 125 -17.37 8.61 11.81
N GLY A 126 -18.53 9.25 11.83
CA GLY A 126 -19.74 8.78 11.15
C GLY A 126 -20.76 8.18 12.09
N PHE A 127 -21.51 7.17 11.64
CA PHE A 127 -22.55 6.53 12.46
C PHE A 127 -22.60 5.01 12.30
N VAL A 128 -23.08 4.34 13.33
CA VAL A 128 -23.36 2.89 13.35
C VAL A 128 -24.76 2.70 13.92
N SER A 129 -25.60 1.95 13.22
CA SER A 129 -26.94 1.53 13.63
C SER A 129 -26.96 0.01 13.73
N LEU A 130 -27.44 -0.49 14.85
CA LEU A 130 -27.68 -1.90 15.13
C LEU A 130 -29.17 -2.10 15.34
N ASP A 131 -29.83 -2.90 14.51
CA ASP A 131 -31.26 -3.15 14.59
C ASP A 131 -31.53 -4.65 14.65
N GLY A 132 -32.28 -5.12 15.66
CA GLY A 132 -32.67 -6.53 15.73
C GLY A 132 -32.68 -7.08 17.15
N SER A 133 -32.42 -8.37 17.27
CA SER A 133 -32.29 -9.07 18.57
C SER A 133 -30.85 -9.47 18.81
N PHE A 134 -30.50 -9.85 20.04
CA PHE A 134 -29.15 -10.35 20.36
C PHE A 134 -28.70 -11.56 19.53
N ASP A 135 -29.65 -12.33 18.99
CA ASP A 135 -29.35 -13.50 18.18
C ASP A 135 -29.29 -13.17 16.68
N ASN A 136 -29.82 -12.02 16.26
CA ASN A 136 -29.78 -11.55 14.88
C ASN A 136 -29.80 -10.02 14.85
N LEU A 137 -28.62 -9.43 14.65
CA LEU A 137 -28.42 -7.99 14.56
C LEU A 137 -28.16 -7.60 13.11
N PHE A 138 -29.00 -6.74 12.56
CA PHE A 138 -28.69 -6.01 11.36
C PHE A 138 -27.79 -4.81 11.71
N VAL A 139 -26.68 -4.68 10.99
CA VAL A 139 -25.72 -3.59 11.12
C VAL A 139 -25.87 -2.69 9.90
N LEU A 140 -25.93 -1.38 10.13
CA LEU A 140 -25.81 -0.36 9.11
C LEU A 140 -24.85 0.71 9.65
N ALA A 141 -23.74 0.94 8.99
CA ALA A 141 -22.77 1.94 9.40
C ALA A 141 -22.30 2.74 8.20
N TYR A 142 -21.99 4.01 8.45
CA TYR A 142 -21.22 4.85 7.57
C TYR A 142 -20.05 5.35 8.40
N VAL A 143 -18.85 4.90 8.08
CA VAL A 143 -17.67 5.15 8.91
C VAL A 143 -16.63 5.82 8.05
N SER A 144 -16.10 6.96 8.50
CA SER A 144 -14.81 7.41 7.98
C SER A 144 -13.67 6.97 8.85
N LEU A 145 -12.63 6.46 8.22
CA LEU A 145 -11.37 6.10 8.84
C LEU A 145 -10.31 7.15 8.48
N LEU A 146 -9.39 7.39 9.42
CA LEU A 146 -8.25 8.31 9.24
C LEU A 146 -8.66 9.77 8.95
N GLY A 147 -9.72 10.26 9.61
CA GLY A 147 -10.13 11.67 9.57
C GLY A 147 -10.70 12.11 8.22
N ASP A 148 -11.84 11.52 7.82
CA ASP A 148 -12.60 11.83 6.59
C ASP A 148 -11.97 11.37 5.26
N LYS A 149 -10.78 10.75 5.29
CA LYS A 149 -10.06 10.34 4.07
C LYS A 149 -10.63 9.10 3.41
N ILE A 150 -11.12 8.15 4.21
CA ILE A 150 -11.59 6.86 3.70
C ILE A 150 -12.99 6.65 4.23
N ASN A 151 -13.99 6.90 3.38
CA ASN A 151 -15.40 6.78 3.72
C ASN A 151 -15.92 5.44 3.24
N HIS A 152 -16.50 4.69 4.17
CA HIS A 152 -17.05 3.39 3.87
C HIS A 152 -18.48 3.25 4.40
N ALA A 153 -19.36 2.72 3.56
CA ALA A 153 -20.67 2.25 3.98
C ALA A 153 -20.60 0.75 4.26
N LEU A 154 -21.04 0.32 5.43
CA LEU A 154 -21.11 -1.09 5.84
C LEU A 154 -22.56 -1.45 6.14
N ASN A 155 -23.08 -2.52 5.57
CA ASN A 155 -24.37 -3.07 5.99
C ASN A 155 -24.33 -4.59 6.06
N GLY A 156 -25.15 -5.23 6.87
CA GLY A 156 -25.11 -6.68 6.98
C GLY A 156 -25.79 -7.24 8.20
N ASN A 157 -25.60 -8.53 8.44
CA ASN A 157 -26.15 -9.24 9.58
C ASN A 157 -25.04 -9.87 10.43
N ILE A 158 -25.24 -9.84 11.74
CA ILE A 158 -24.50 -10.60 12.73
C ILE A 158 -25.50 -11.57 13.37
N VAL A 159 -25.37 -12.85 13.03
CA VAL A 159 -26.28 -13.90 13.48
C VAL A 159 -25.56 -14.80 14.48
N ARG A 160 -26.11 -14.93 15.67
CA ARG A 160 -25.61 -15.89 16.65
C ARG A 160 -26.03 -17.30 16.22
N ILE A 161 -25.05 -18.16 15.96
CA ILE A 161 -25.33 -19.57 15.60
C ILE A 161 -25.54 -20.38 16.87
N LYS A 162 -24.56 -20.35 17.79
CA LYS A 162 -24.58 -21.09 19.04
C LYS A 162 -23.59 -20.49 20.03
N ASP A 163 -23.95 -20.44 21.31
CA ASP A 163 -23.07 -20.01 22.40
C ASP A 163 -22.40 -18.65 22.13
N SER A 164 -21.10 -18.63 21.82
CA SER A 164 -20.30 -17.44 21.52
C SER A 164 -19.82 -17.38 20.07
N LEU A 165 -20.41 -18.21 19.19
CA LEU A 165 -20.15 -18.27 17.76
C LEU A 165 -21.17 -17.43 16.98
N TYR A 166 -20.66 -16.50 16.20
CA TYR A 166 -21.44 -15.58 15.39
C TYR A 166 -21.03 -15.69 13.92
N LEU A 167 -22.02 -15.72 13.04
CA LEU A 167 -21.87 -15.53 11.60
C LEU A 167 -21.98 -14.05 11.29
N LEU A 168 -20.97 -13.52 10.61
CA LEU A 168 -20.99 -12.18 10.04
C LEU A 168 -21.19 -12.33 8.54
N ASP A 169 -22.16 -11.59 8.00
CA ASP A 169 -22.44 -11.50 6.58
C ASP A 169 -22.70 -10.03 6.26
N MET A 170 -21.67 -9.35 5.78
CA MET A 170 -21.63 -7.91 5.61
C MET A 170 -21.24 -7.53 4.18
N LYS A 171 -21.65 -6.35 3.75
CA LYS A 171 -21.25 -5.67 2.54
C LYS A 171 -20.63 -4.33 2.90
N LEU A 172 -19.46 -4.05 2.33
CA LEU A 172 -18.75 -2.79 2.40
C LEU A 172 -18.82 -2.14 1.00
N ASP A 173 -19.20 -0.87 0.92
CA ASP A 173 -19.32 -0.06 -0.31
C ASP A 173 -20.09 -0.71 -1.49
N GLU A 174 -21.04 -1.57 -1.14
CA GLU A 174 -21.87 -2.37 -2.06
C GLU A 174 -21.13 -3.46 -2.87
N ASP A 175 -19.82 -3.30 -3.12
CA ASP A 175 -19.02 -4.15 -4.00
C ASP A 175 -18.09 -5.14 -3.27
N ILE A 176 -17.88 -4.96 -1.97
CA ILE A 176 -17.06 -5.84 -1.13
C ILE A 176 -17.96 -6.65 -0.20
N SER A 177 -17.97 -7.97 -0.34
CA SER A 177 -18.65 -8.86 0.61
C SER A 177 -17.67 -9.38 1.66
N ILE A 178 -18.06 -9.34 2.92
CA ILE A 178 -17.31 -9.85 4.08
C ILE A 178 -18.18 -10.91 4.75
N ARG A 179 -17.79 -12.18 4.66
CA ARG A 179 -18.52 -13.29 5.28
C ARG A 179 -17.62 -14.13 6.15
N GLY A 180 -18.04 -14.48 7.35
CA GLY A 180 -17.17 -15.24 8.24
C GLY A 180 -17.76 -15.60 9.58
N LEU A 181 -16.96 -16.31 10.37
CA LEU A 181 -17.32 -16.76 11.71
C LEU A 181 -16.42 -16.08 12.73
N ALA A 182 -17.00 -15.60 13.83
CA ALA A 182 -16.28 -15.11 14.99
C ALA A 182 -16.70 -15.90 16.23
N ASN A 183 -15.73 -16.49 16.94
CA ASN A 183 -15.95 -17.19 18.19
C ASN A 183 -15.27 -16.44 19.33
N PHE A 184 -16.05 -15.67 20.10
CA PHE A 184 -15.52 -14.86 21.19
C PHE A 184 -14.99 -15.68 22.36
N LYS A 185 -15.54 -16.90 22.59
CA LYS A 185 -15.07 -17.80 23.65
C LYS A 185 -13.74 -18.45 23.27
N ALA A 186 -13.60 -18.90 22.03
CA ALA A 186 -12.35 -19.44 21.49
C ALA A 186 -11.34 -18.34 21.09
N LYS A 187 -11.75 -17.06 21.17
CA LYS A 187 -10.96 -15.87 20.80
C LYS A 187 -10.35 -15.98 19.40
N ASN A 188 -11.12 -16.48 18.45
CA ASN A 188 -10.71 -16.61 17.05
C ASN A 188 -11.80 -16.14 16.09
N ALA A 189 -11.41 -15.83 14.87
CA ALA A 189 -12.31 -15.47 13.80
C ALA A 189 -11.73 -15.85 12.43
N SER A 190 -12.60 -16.14 11.47
CA SER A 190 -12.26 -16.44 10.09
C SER A 190 -13.20 -15.69 9.17
N PHE A 191 -12.66 -14.91 8.23
CA PHE A 191 -13.42 -14.06 7.32
C PHE A 191 -12.94 -14.26 5.89
N GLU A 192 -13.89 -14.32 4.98
CA GLU A 192 -13.71 -14.22 3.55
C GLU A 192 -14.12 -12.81 3.13
N VAL A 193 -13.19 -12.04 2.60
CA VAL A 193 -13.43 -10.74 1.97
C VAL A 193 -13.32 -10.92 0.46
N LYS A 194 -14.36 -10.54 -0.29
CA LYS A 194 -14.42 -10.72 -1.75
C LYS A 194 -14.84 -9.43 -2.42
N LYS A 195 -14.16 -9.10 -3.53
CA LYS A 195 -14.52 -8.03 -4.46
C LYS A 195 -14.25 -8.52 -5.87
N ASN A 196 -15.30 -8.69 -6.68
CA ASN A 196 -15.19 -9.31 -8.02
C ASN A 196 -14.46 -10.67 -7.94
N ASN A 197 -13.37 -10.83 -8.71
CA ASN A 197 -12.54 -12.04 -8.71
C ASN A 197 -11.47 -12.05 -7.61
N GLN A 198 -11.36 -10.97 -6.83
CA GLN A 198 -10.35 -10.82 -5.77
C GLN A 198 -10.90 -11.37 -4.46
N GLN A 199 -10.06 -12.12 -3.74
CA GLN A 199 -10.44 -12.73 -2.48
C GLN A 199 -9.30 -12.67 -1.46
N VAL A 200 -9.66 -12.31 -0.22
CA VAL A 200 -8.78 -12.39 0.94
C VAL A 200 -9.42 -13.28 2.01
N LEU A 201 -8.70 -14.33 2.42
CA LEU A 201 -9.10 -15.24 3.48
C LEU A 201 -8.35 -14.89 4.76
N LEU A 202 -9.01 -14.21 5.69
CA LEU A 202 -8.45 -13.77 6.96
C LEU A 202 -8.75 -14.76 8.08
N ASN A 203 -7.74 -15.15 8.84
CA ASN A 203 -7.87 -15.95 10.05
C ASN A 203 -7.17 -15.22 11.19
N ILE A 204 -7.91 -14.89 12.24
CA ILE A 204 -7.44 -14.16 13.41
C ILE A 204 -7.51 -15.09 14.61
N LEU A 205 -6.42 -15.20 15.34
CA LEU A 205 -6.31 -16.01 16.55
C LEU A 205 -5.64 -15.19 17.65
N LYS A 206 -6.34 -14.97 18.77
CA LYS A 206 -5.71 -14.47 20.00
C LYS A 206 -5.19 -15.67 20.79
N LYS A 207 -3.87 -15.91 20.73
CA LYS A 207 -3.23 -17.10 21.31
C LYS A 207 -3.21 -17.04 22.84
N ASP A 208 -2.93 -15.86 23.39
CA ASP A 208 -2.92 -15.56 24.83
C ASP A 208 -3.34 -14.09 25.05
N GLU A 209 -3.17 -13.54 26.26
CA GLU A 209 -3.55 -12.15 26.54
C GLU A 209 -2.73 -11.12 25.74
N ASN A 210 -1.50 -11.48 25.37
CA ASN A 210 -0.48 -10.60 24.84
C ASN A 210 -0.15 -10.85 23.37
N GLN A 211 -0.73 -11.87 22.73
CA GLN A 211 -0.39 -12.23 21.35
C GLN A 211 -1.62 -12.41 20.46
N ILE A 212 -1.62 -11.72 19.32
CA ILE A 212 -2.58 -11.89 18.22
C ILE A 212 -1.84 -12.37 16.99
N ILE A 213 -2.36 -13.40 16.33
CA ILE A 213 -1.87 -13.93 15.07
C ILE A 213 -2.94 -13.71 14.01
N VAL A 214 -2.56 -13.10 12.90
CA VAL A 214 -3.40 -12.88 11.73
C VAL A 214 -2.75 -13.60 10.55
N ASN A 215 -3.48 -14.51 9.91
CA ASN A 215 -3.08 -15.14 8.65
C ASN A 215 -4.05 -14.68 7.57
N ALA A 216 -3.53 -14.21 6.43
CA ALA A 216 -4.30 -13.79 5.28
C ALA A 216 -3.86 -14.59 4.05
N GLY A 217 -4.77 -15.32 3.43
CA GLY A 217 -4.56 -15.87 2.08
C GLY A 217 -5.04 -14.88 1.04
N LEU A 218 -4.15 -14.43 0.16
CA LEU A 218 -4.43 -13.50 -0.93
C LEU A 218 -4.68 -14.29 -2.21
N LYS A 219 -5.80 -14.03 -2.88
CA LYS A 219 -6.16 -14.64 -4.16
C LYS A 219 -6.53 -13.53 -5.14
N HIS A 220 -5.66 -13.32 -6.13
CA HIS A 220 -5.80 -12.31 -7.18
C HIS A 220 -6.14 -10.92 -6.62
N LEU A 221 -5.40 -10.49 -5.59
CA LEU A 221 -5.54 -9.15 -5.05
C LEU A 221 -4.91 -8.17 -6.03
N ASP A 222 -5.70 -7.24 -6.56
CA ASP A 222 -5.22 -6.20 -7.47
C ASP A 222 -4.72 -5.00 -6.66
N LEU A 223 -3.44 -4.69 -6.81
CA LEU A 223 -2.79 -3.52 -6.23
C LEU A 223 -2.35 -2.59 -7.36
N GLU A 224 -3.24 -1.70 -7.77
CA GLU A 224 -3.00 -0.71 -8.86
C GLU A 224 -2.51 -1.35 -10.18
N GLY A 225 -3.12 -2.46 -10.59
CA GLY A 225 -2.76 -3.20 -11.81
C GLY A 225 -1.75 -4.32 -11.59
N VAL A 226 -1.32 -4.54 -10.35
CA VAL A 226 -0.46 -5.65 -9.94
C VAL A 226 -1.31 -6.76 -9.34
N ASP A 227 -1.35 -7.92 -10.00
CA ASP A 227 -2.06 -9.10 -9.50
C ASP A 227 -1.20 -9.83 -8.47
N VAL A 228 -1.72 -10.03 -7.25
CA VAL A 228 -0.99 -10.64 -6.14
C VAL A 228 -1.74 -11.84 -5.57
N VAL A 229 -1.04 -12.98 -5.53
CA VAL A 229 -1.47 -14.21 -4.85
C VAL A 229 -0.40 -14.55 -3.81
N GLY A 230 -0.81 -15.10 -2.66
CA GLY A 230 0.15 -15.57 -1.66
C GLY A 230 -0.41 -15.58 -0.24
N GLU A 231 0.47 -15.63 0.74
CA GLU A 231 0.11 -15.74 2.14
C GLU A 231 0.80 -14.68 2.98
N VAL A 232 0.04 -14.02 3.87
CA VAL A 232 0.57 -13.05 4.82
C VAL A 232 0.30 -13.55 6.23
N ARG A 233 1.35 -13.66 7.03
CA ARG A 233 1.25 -13.95 8.47
C ARG A 233 1.77 -12.77 9.26
N CYS A 234 0.93 -12.19 10.11
CA CYS A 234 1.29 -11.14 11.05
C CYS A 234 1.14 -11.63 12.49
N VAL A 235 2.18 -11.49 13.28
CA VAL A 235 2.18 -11.75 14.73
C VAL A 235 2.33 -10.41 15.43
N ILE A 236 1.36 -10.05 16.27
CA ILE A 236 1.28 -8.79 16.99
C ILE A 236 1.39 -9.09 18.49
N TYR A 237 2.26 -8.34 19.16
CA TYR A 237 2.47 -8.42 20.60
C TYR A 237 1.80 -7.20 21.25
N MET A 238 0.80 -7.46 22.09
CA MET A 238 -0.04 -6.47 22.74
C MET A 238 0.68 -5.96 24.00
N GLU A 239 1.51 -4.94 23.85
CA GLU A 239 2.03 -4.14 24.98
C GLU A 239 1.33 -2.76 25.02
N GLU A 240 1.49 -2.02 26.11
CA GLU A 240 0.67 -0.82 26.37
C GLU A 240 0.94 0.32 25.39
N ASP A 241 2.17 0.80 25.30
CA ASP A 241 2.53 1.98 24.49
C ASP A 241 3.21 1.62 23.16
N VAL A 242 3.80 0.43 23.11
CA VAL A 242 4.56 -0.09 21.98
C VAL A 242 3.95 -1.42 21.60
N VAL A 243 3.61 -1.60 20.33
CA VAL A 243 2.99 -2.83 19.84
C VAL A 243 3.95 -3.46 18.83
N PRO A 244 4.88 -4.33 19.26
CA PRO A 244 5.77 -5.03 18.35
C PRO A 244 4.98 -5.92 17.39
N PHE A 245 5.49 -6.06 16.17
CA PHE A 245 4.92 -6.99 15.19
C PHE A 245 5.99 -7.63 14.30
N VAL A 246 5.67 -8.83 13.81
CA VAL A 246 6.42 -9.53 12.78
C VAL A 246 5.45 -9.92 11.68
N MET A 247 5.70 -9.45 10.46
CA MET A 247 4.92 -9.80 9.28
C MET A 247 5.78 -10.64 8.34
N THR A 248 5.21 -11.66 7.74
CA THR A 248 5.88 -12.56 6.80
C THR A 248 4.96 -12.80 5.62
N PHE A 249 5.46 -12.55 4.41
CA PHE A 249 4.81 -12.83 3.14
C PHE A 249 5.47 -14.07 2.57
N LYS A 250 4.68 -15.07 2.19
CA LYS A 250 5.14 -16.37 1.70
C LYS A 250 4.39 -16.79 0.47
N ASN A 251 5.03 -17.65 -0.34
CA ASN A 251 4.42 -18.25 -1.53
C ASN A 251 3.81 -17.17 -2.45
N MET A 252 4.50 -16.02 -2.54
CA MET A 252 4.01 -14.87 -3.27
C MET A 252 4.12 -15.13 -4.76
N ILE A 253 3.08 -14.82 -5.51
CA ILE A 253 3.06 -14.77 -6.96
C ILE A 253 2.59 -13.37 -7.32
N VAL A 254 3.41 -12.65 -8.07
CA VAL A 254 3.14 -11.27 -8.49
C VAL A 254 3.12 -11.26 -10.01
N ASN A 255 2.00 -10.81 -10.59
CA ASN A 255 1.76 -10.85 -12.04
C ASN A 255 2.07 -12.22 -12.67
N TYR A 256 1.59 -13.30 -12.04
CA TYR A 256 1.78 -14.69 -12.47
C TYR A 256 3.23 -15.23 -12.39
N SER A 257 4.16 -14.47 -11.81
CA SER A 257 5.54 -14.91 -11.59
C SER A 257 5.80 -15.15 -10.10
N PRO A 258 6.49 -16.25 -9.72
CA PRO A 258 6.90 -16.47 -8.33
C PRO A 258 7.75 -15.30 -7.80
N PHE A 259 7.47 -14.89 -6.58
CA PHE A 259 8.18 -13.81 -5.90
C PHE A 259 8.77 -14.30 -4.58
N LYS A 260 9.89 -13.70 -4.17
CA LYS A 260 10.63 -14.13 -2.99
C LYS A 260 9.87 -13.78 -1.71
N ASP A 261 10.08 -14.56 -0.66
CA ASP A 261 9.52 -14.31 0.66
C ASP A 261 9.96 -12.94 1.21
N ILE A 262 9.04 -12.26 1.90
CA ILE A 262 9.30 -10.96 2.54
C ILE A 262 9.09 -11.10 4.04
N LYS A 263 10.02 -10.59 4.84
CA LYS A 263 9.90 -10.54 6.30
C LYS A 263 10.09 -9.13 6.81
N ILE A 264 9.11 -8.65 7.56
CA ILE A 264 9.09 -7.32 8.16
C ILE A 264 9.04 -7.46 9.68
N LYS A 265 9.92 -6.75 10.38
CA LYS A 265 9.89 -6.60 11.84
C LYS A 265 9.76 -5.13 12.18
N GLY A 266 8.86 -4.82 13.10
CA GLY A 266 8.65 -3.44 13.51
C GLY A 266 7.85 -3.34 14.79
N LYS A 267 7.47 -2.10 15.10
CA LYS A 267 6.62 -1.77 16.24
C LYS A 267 5.74 -0.57 15.92
N PHE A 268 4.53 -0.56 16.44
CA PHE A 268 3.68 0.61 16.44
C PHE A 268 3.79 1.35 17.78
N ILE A 269 4.25 2.59 17.76
CA ILE A 269 4.42 3.46 18.93
C ILE A 269 3.18 4.35 19.03
N ARG A 270 2.23 3.96 19.89
CA ARG A 270 0.89 4.58 19.97
C ARG A 270 0.96 6.08 20.25
N LYS A 271 1.72 6.48 21.27
CA LYS A 271 1.92 7.88 21.68
C LYS A 271 2.47 8.80 20.59
N ARG A 272 3.10 8.21 19.55
CA ARG A 272 3.69 8.97 18.44
C ARG A 272 2.95 8.73 17.12
N ASN A 273 1.86 7.94 17.12
CA ASN A 273 1.19 7.48 15.91
C ASN A 273 2.21 7.06 14.82
N LEU A 274 3.21 6.26 15.21
CA LEU A 274 4.38 5.96 14.38
C LEU A 274 4.56 4.44 14.25
N ILE A 275 4.65 3.96 13.02
CA ILE A 275 5.13 2.61 12.73
C ILE A 275 6.63 2.69 12.47
N ASP A 276 7.42 2.05 13.33
CA ASP A 276 8.88 1.97 13.23
C ASP A 276 9.27 0.56 12.79
N ILE A 277 9.64 0.42 11.52
CA ILE A 277 10.04 -0.83 10.88
C ILE A 277 11.55 -0.94 10.97
N SER A 278 12.02 -1.76 11.92
CA SER A 278 13.43 -1.96 12.17
C SER A 278 14.12 -2.87 11.16
N SER A 279 13.35 -3.72 10.46
CA SER A 279 13.90 -4.61 9.44
C SER A 279 12.85 -4.97 8.38
N ILE A 280 13.22 -4.75 7.12
CA ILE A 280 12.60 -5.30 5.92
C ILE A 280 13.64 -6.25 5.31
N ARG A 281 13.23 -7.47 4.95
CA ARG A 281 14.11 -8.45 4.29
C ARG A 281 13.34 -9.14 3.17
N VAL A 282 13.97 -9.28 2.02
CA VAL A 282 13.47 -10.08 0.89
C VAL A 282 14.48 -11.18 0.58
N GLY A 283 14.00 -12.42 0.41
CA GLY A 283 14.83 -13.60 0.21
C GLY A 283 14.53 -14.72 1.22
N ASP A 284 14.68 -15.96 0.77
CA ASP A 284 14.16 -17.15 1.47
C ASP A 284 15.13 -17.69 2.55
N LYS A 285 16.45 -17.51 2.37
CA LYS A 285 17.50 -17.98 3.31
C LYS A 285 18.24 -16.83 3.98
N GLU A 286 18.76 -17.09 5.19
CA GLU A 286 19.55 -16.09 5.94
C GLU A 286 20.79 -15.59 5.19
N ASN A 287 21.31 -16.37 4.23
CA ASN A 287 22.45 -16.04 3.37
C ASN A 287 22.05 -15.53 1.98
N GLU A 288 20.77 -15.54 1.61
CA GLU A 288 20.25 -15.09 0.31
C GLU A 288 19.49 -13.76 0.43
N ARG A 289 19.91 -12.90 1.38
CA ARG A 289 19.24 -11.62 1.64
C ARG A 289 19.55 -10.62 0.53
N ILE A 290 18.70 -10.61 -0.48
CA ILE A 290 18.83 -9.78 -1.67
C ILE A 290 18.39 -8.33 -1.45
N ILE A 291 17.49 -8.07 -0.49
CA ILE A 291 17.09 -6.72 -0.10
C ILE A 291 16.99 -6.65 1.42
N GLU A 292 17.61 -5.63 2.00
CA GLU A 292 17.53 -5.33 3.43
C GLU A 292 17.22 -3.84 3.65
N GLY A 293 16.43 -3.51 4.65
CA GLY A 293 16.16 -2.10 4.92
C GLY A 293 15.38 -1.83 6.19
N ASN A 294 15.01 -0.58 6.35
CA ASN A 294 14.17 -0.09 7.43
C ASN A 294 13.22 0.98 6.92
N ALA A 295 12.17 1.25 7.69
CA ALA A 295 11.21 2.30 7.35
C ALA A 295 10.56 2.89 8.60
N LYS A 296 10.05 4.12 8.46
CA LYS A 296 9.23 4.81 9.46
C LYS A 296 8.02 5.38 8.77
N ILE A 297 6.83 5.14 9.35
CA ILE A 297 5.56 5.63 8.83
C ILE A 297 4.85 6.42 9.93
N GLY A 298 4.84 7.74 9.82
CA GLY A 298 4.03 8.60 10.68
C GLY A 298 2.58 8.60 10.20
N LEU A 299 1.62 8.38 11.09
CA LEU A 299 0.17 8.25 10.79
C LEU A 299 -0.63 9.53 11.11
N TYR A 300 0.01 10.70 11.08
CA TYR A 300 -0.66 12.00 11.29
C TYR A 300 -1.57 12.37 10.11
N ASN A 301 -2.27 13.51 10.19
CA ASN A 301 -3.17 14.03 9.15
C ASN A 301 -2.56 14.06 7.74
N ASN A 302 -1.23 14.05 7.61
CA ASN A 302 -0.52 13.74 6.38
C ASN A 302 0.47 12.60 6.60
N PRO A 303 0.11 11.34 6.29
CA PRO A 303 0.99 10.21 6.54
C PRO A 303 2.32 10.36 5.81
N TYR A 304 3.43 10.18 6.53
CA TYR A 304 4.78 10.42 6.02
C TYR A 304 5.59 9.13 6.08
N LEU A 305 6.19 8.74 4.96
CA LEU A 305 7.09 7.60 4.83
C LEU A 305 8.54 8.08 4.83
N SER A 306 9.40 7.36 5.53
CA SER A 306 10.86 7.40 5.35
C SER A 306 11.36 5.98 5.30
N MET A 307 11.80 5.52 4.15
CA MET A 307 12.28 4.16 3.89
C MET A 307 13.68 4.21 3.31
N HIS A 308 14.51 3.27 3.74
CA HIS A 308 15.85 3.04 3.21
C HIS A 308 16.04 1.54 2.98
N LEU A 309 16.27 1.15 1.73
CA LEU A 309 16.52 -0.23 1.30
C LEU A 309 17.89 -0.32 0.64
N ILE A 310 18.57 -1.44 0.87
CA ILE A 310 19.85 -1.81 0.28
C ILE A 310 19.61 -3.10 -0.51
N ILE A 311 19.96 -3.07 -1.79
CA ILE A 311 19.87 -4.19 -2.71
C ILE A 311 21.26 -4.84 -2.80
N LYS A 312 21.33 -6.14 -2.55
CA LYS A 312 22.56 -6.94 -2.52
C LYS A 312 22.45 -8.08 -3.51
N ASP A 313 23.23 -8.00 -4.59
CA ASP A 313 23.42 -9.11 -5.52
C ASP A 313 22.08 -9.67 -6.07
N LEU A 314 21.15 -8.77 -6.42
CA LEU A 314 19.85 -9.11 -6.98
C LEU A 314 20.02 -9.44 -8.47
N LEU A 315 19.57 -10.62 -8.90
CA LEU A 315 19.45 -10.92 -10.33
C LEU A 315 18.26 -10.15 -10.90
N LEU A 316 18.52 -9.23 -11.83
CA LEU A 316 17.50 -8.34 -12.36
C LEU A 316 16.35 -9.10 -13.05
N GLU A 317 16.69 -10.19 -13.74
CA GLU A 317 15.73 -11.09 -14.38
C GLU A 317 14.72 -11.72 -13.40
N GLU A 318 15.08 -11.89 -12.12
CA GLU A 318 14.15 -12.38 -11.09
C GLU A 318 13.17 -11.30 -10.61
N PHE A 319 13.43 -10.03 -10.92
CA PHE A 319 12.70 -8.88 -10.37
C PHE A 319 11.94 -8.05 -11.42
N VAL A 320 12.24 -8.26 -12.70
CA VAL A 320 11.47 -7.68 -13.80
C VAL A 320 10.11 -8.41 -13.87
N LEU A 321 9.15 -7.90 -13.09
CA LEU A 321 7.77 -8.39 -12.99
C LEU A 321 6.92 -8.15 -14.24
N THR A 322 7.55 -7.92 -15.39
CA THR A 322 6.83 -7.63 -16.63
C THR A 322 6.38 -8.92 -17.28
N LYS A 323 5.11 -8.93 -17.68
CA LYS A 323 4.49 -9.92 -18.57
C LYS A 323 5.17 -10.06 -19.96
N TYR A 324 6.21 -9.26 -20.20
CA TYR A 324 6.94 -9.16 -21.45
C TYR A 324 8.20 -10.00 -21.37
N ASP A 325 8.43 -10.77 -22.43
CA ASP A 325 9.56 -11.64 -22.76
C ASP A 325 10.73 -11.64 -21.76
N GLU A 326 11.10 -12.83 -21.25
CA GLU A 326 12.12 -13.13 -20.21
C GLU A 326 13.56 -12.63 -20.53
N LYS A 327 13.72 -11.74 -21.50
CA LYS A 327 15.00 -11.35 -22.09
C LYS A 327 15.24 -9.85 -22.16
N ILE A 328 14.31 -9.00 -21.72
CA ILE A 328 14.43 -7.54 -21.83
C ILE A 328 15.57 -7.00 -20.97
N ALA A 329 15.79 -7.53 -19.77
CA ALA A 329 16.91 -7.08 -18.96
C ALA A 329 17.45 -8.18 -18.05
N SER A 330 18.78 -8.24 -17.90
CA SER A 330 19.50 -9.18 -17.05
C SER A 330 20.71 -8.51 -16.37
N GLY A 331 21.29 -9.20 -15.40
CA GLY A 331 22.51 -8.78 -14.72
C GLY A 331 22.38 -8.75 -13.20
N LEU A 332 23.52 -8.55 -12.54
CA LEU A 332 23.61 -8.54 -11.08
C LEU A 332 23.53 -7.11 -10.55
N MET A 333 22.43 -6.78 -9.89
CA MET A 333 22.10 -5.46 -9.37
C MET A 333 22.51 -5.31 -7.90
N LYS A 334 23.16 -4.20 -7.61
CA LYS A 334 23.34 -3.65 -6.26
C LYS A 334 22.80 -2.23 -6.24
N GLY A 335 22.40 -1.76 -5.06
CA GLY A 335 21.90 -0.41 -4.99
C GLY A 335 21.40 0.00 -3.62
N GLU A 336 21.02 1.26 -3.56
CA GLU A 336 20.42 1.90 -2.41
C GLU A 336 19.15 2.61 -2.87
N VAL A 337 18.04 2.38 -2.19
CA VAL A 337 16.75 3.01 -2.44
C VAL A 337 16.35 3.82 -1.22
N ILE A 338 16.21 5.13 -1.37
CA ILE A 338 15.72 6.02 -0.32
C ILE A 338 14.40 6.60 -0.79
N ILE A 339 13.34 6.37 -0.03
CA ILE A 339 11.99 6.91 -0.30
C ILE A 339 11.56 7.75 0.90
N LYS A 340 11.26 9.03 0.69
CA LYS A 340 10.87 9.95 1.76
C LYS A 340 9.75 10.87 1.30
N GLY A 341 8.83 11.21 2.18
CA GLY A 341 7.79 12.21 1.88
C GLY A 341 6.40 11.79 2.35
N PRO A 342 5.40 12.66 2.16
CA PRO A 342 4.00 12.30 2.28
C PRO A 342 3.63 11.12 1.37
N LEU A 343 2.71 10.24 1.79
CA LEU A 343 2.27 9.11 0.95
C LEU A 343 1.64 9.56 -0.38
N THR A 344 1.13 10.79 -0.46
CA THR A 344 0.58 11.38 -1.68
C THR A 344 1.65 11.94 -2.63
N GLU A 345 2.87 12.17 -2.15
CA GLU A 345 3.95 12.82 -2.88
C GLU A 345 5.31 12.28 -2.40
N LEU A 346 5.56 11.00 -2.66
CA LEU A 346 6.80 10.34 -2.27
C LEU A 346 7.96 10.82 -3.14
N GLN A 347 9.06 11.22 -2.53
CA GLN A 347 10.31 11.49 -3.20
C GLN A 347 11.17 10.23 -3.17
N SER A 348 11.75 9.87 -4.30
CA SER A 348 12.67 8.74 -4.42
C SER A 348 14.07 9.24 -4.79
N HIS A 349 15.07 8.63 -4.18
CA HIS A 349 16.46 8.74 -4.56
C HIS A 349 17.05 7.33 -4.56
N THR A 350 17.41 6.84 -5.73
CA THR A 350 17.89 5.47 -5.91
C THR A 350 19.22 5.49 -6.62
N TYR A 351 20.20 4.77 -6.10
CA TYR A 351 21.45 4.48 -6.77
C TYR A 351 21.49 3.00 -7.14
N ILE A 352 21.85 2.68 -8.38
CA ILE A 352 21.93 1.30 -8.89
C ILE A 352 23.26 1.07 -9.62
N ASP A 353 23.87 -0.09 -9.38
CA ASP A 353 25.04 -0.64 -10.10
C ASP A 353 24.65 -2.04 -10.57
N ILE A 354 24.48 -2.22 -11.88
CA ILE A 354 24.18 -3.49 -12.52
C ILE A 354 25.43 -3.95 -13.25
N ARG A 355 25.86 -5.20 -13.00
CA ARG A 355 27.07 -5.78 -13.61
C ARG A 355 26.74 -6.93 -14.53
N ASN A 356 27.56 -7.06 -15.58
CA ASN A 356 27.48 -8.14 -16.58
C ASN A 356 26.05 -8.36 -17.08
N GLY A 357 25.40 -7.26 -17.47
CA GLY A 357 23.98 -7.25 -17.79
C GLY A 357 23.71 -7.15 -19.27
N ARG A 358 22.44 -7.30 -19.61
CA ARG A 358 21.90 -7.04 -20.95
C ARG A 358 20.65 -6.19 -20.81
N ILE A 359 20.44 -5.23 -21.70
CA ILE A 359 19.15 -4.56 -21.90
C ILE A 359 18.80 -4.72 -23.37
N ILE A 360 17.70 -5.39 -23.67
CA ILE A 360 17.27 -5.79 -25.02
C ILE A 360 18.43 -6.56 -25.69
N ASP A 361 19.07 -5.99 -26.71
CA ASP A 361 20.20 -6.58 -27.44
C ASP A 361 21.56 -5.98 -27.01
N LEU A 362 21.56 -5.01 -26.08
CA LEU A 362 22.76 -4.35 -25.60
C LEU A 362 23.31 -5.06 -24.37
N GLU A 363 24.33 -5.90 -24.57
CA GLU A 363 25.17 -6.40 -23.48
C GLU A 363 26.12 -5.31 -22.96
N PHE A 364 26.34 -5.25 -21.66
CA PHE A 364 27.22 -4.28 -21.00
C PHE A 364 27.96 -4.88 -19.80
N GLN A 365 29.13 -4.32 -19.50
CA GLN A 365 29.94 -4.71 -18.35
C GLN A 365 29.40 -4.12 -17.05
N SER A 366 29.01 -2.84 -17.08
CA SER A 366 28.40 -2.16 -15.93
C SER A 366 27.42 -1.09 -16.40
N LEU A 367 26.30 -0.95 -15.68
CA LEU A 367 25.39 0.17 -15.74
C LEU A 367 25.34 0.78 -14.35
N ILE A 368 25.70 2.05 -14.24
CA ILE A 368 25.61 2.82 -13.00
C ILE A 368 24.61 3.93 -13.23
N ALA A 369 23.56 4.01 -12.43
CA ALA A 369 22.55 5.05 -12.57
C ALA A 369 22.06 5.57 -11.22
N THR A 370 21.68 6.84 -11.22
CA THR A 370 20.98 7.52 -10.15
C THR A 370 19.60 7.93 -10.66
N LEU A 371 18.58 7.56 -9.91
CA LEU A 371 17.18 7.89 -10.15
C LEU A 371 16.74 8.86 -9.06
N LYS A 372 16.18 10.02 -9.44
CA LYS A 372 15.68 11.01 -8.49
C LYS A 372 14.39 11.65 -8.98
N GLY A 373 13.34 11.65 -8.18
CA GLY A 373 12.11 12.34 -8.54
C GLY A 373 11.00 12.25 -7.50
N ASN A 374 9.82 12.73 -7.88
CA ASN A 374 8.65 12.80 -7.03
C ASN A 374 7.49 12.03 -7.68
N GLY A 375 6.89 11.13 -6.92
CA GLY A 375 5.75 10.34 -7.36
C GLY A 375 6.11 9.43 -8.55
N LYS A 376 5.38 9.61 -9.65
CA LYS A 376 5.44 8.72 -10.82
C LYS A 376 6.55 9.11 -11.82
N LEU A 377 7.12 10.31 -11.71
CA LEU A 377 8.11 10.82 -12.65
C LEU A 377 9.48 10.93 -11.97
N VAL A 378 10.47 10.26 -12.54
CA VAL A 378 11.80 10.10 -11.93
C VAL A 378 12.87 10.42 -12.96
N ALA A 379 13.71 11.40 -12.68
CA ALA A 379 14.87 11.71 -13.50
C ALA A 379 15.91 10.60 -13.39
N LEU A 380 16.51 10.23 -14.51
CA LEU A 380 17.59 9.26 -14.64
C LEU A 380 18.86 10.01 -15.05
N ASP A 381 19.95 9.74 -14.34
CA ASP A 381 21.31 10.11 -14.74
C ASP A 381 22.20 8.88 -14.56
N GLY A 382 22.86 8.42 -15.63
CA GLY A 382 23.62 7.18 -15.56
C GLY A 382 24.61 6.99 -16.70
N CYS A 383 25.30 5.85 -16.67
CA CYS A 383 26.32 5.48 -17.63
C CYS A 383 26.32 3.96 -17.84
N ILE A 384 26.35 3.54 -19.10
CA ILE A 384 26.58 2.15 -19.52
C ILE A 384 28.03 2.04 -20.00
N VAL A 385 28.75 1.06 -19.48
CA VAL A 385 30.13 0.73 -19.85
C VAL A 385 30.13 -0.57 -20.64
N LYS A 386 30.68 -0.52 -21.86
CA LYS A 386 30.85 -1.69 -22.75
C LYS A 386 32.17 -1.59 -23.50
N ASP A 387 33.00 -2.63 -23.44
CA ASP A 387 34.23 -2.79 -24.22
C ASP A 387 35.16 -1.55 -24.23
N GLY A 388 35.25 -0.85 -23.09
CA GLY A 388 36.04 0.37 -22.93
C GLY A 388 35.34 1.68 -23.35
N GLY A 389 34.18 1.60 -24.00
CA GLY A 389 33.29 2.73 -24.30
C GLY A 389 32.32 3.06 -23.16
N ARG A 390 31.82 4.31 -23.17
CA ARG A 390 30.81 4.81 -22.21
C ARG A 390 29.65 5.47 -22.96
N LEU A 391 28.43 5.05 -22.61
CA LEU A 391 27.18 5.68 -23.05
C LEU A 391 26.54 6.36 -21.85
N LEU A 392 26.36 7.67 -21.92
CA LEU A 392 25.64 8.45 -20.92
C LEU A 392 24.14 8.22 -21.10
N LEU A 393 23.44 8.02 -20.00
CA LEU A 393 22.00 7.91 -19.92
C LEU A 393 21.46 9.14 -19.20
N GLY A 394 20.48 9.80 -19.78
CA GLY A 394 19.81 10.95 -19.18
C GLY A 394 18.32 10.93 -19.46
N GLY A 395 17.55 11.77 -18.76
CA GLY A 395 16.13 12.00 -19.06
C GLY A 395 15.22 11.65 -17.89
N GLU A 396 14.00 11.24 -18.21
CA GLU A 396 12.95 10.95 -17.23
C GLU A 396 12.33 9.58 -17.49
N ILE A 397 11.98 8.87 -16.42
CA ILE A 397 11.15 7.67 -16.43
C ILE A 397 9.78 8.05 -15.87
N ASP A 398 8.73 7.74 -16.62
CA ASP A 398 7.34 7.92 -16.18
C ASP A 398 6.70 6.57 -15.83
N PHE A 399 6.72 6.22 -14.55
CA PHE A 399 6.12 5.00 -14.04
C PHE A 399 4.59 4.94 -14.23
N ALA A 400 3.91 6.07 -14.46
CA ALA A 400 2.49 6.05 -14.80
C ALA A 400 2.23 5.36 -16.15
N LEU A 401 3.24 5.34 -17.03
CA LEU A 401 3.17 4.79 -18.37
C LEU A 401 3.80 3.38 -18.48
N PHE A 402 4.23 2.80 -17.35
CA PHE A 402 4.93 1.51 -17.33
C PHE A 402 4.10 0.36 -17.92
N SER A 403 2.80 0.31 -17.62
CA SER A 403 1.87 -0.68 -18.16
C SER A 403 1.68 -0.60 -19.69
N SER A 404 1.89 0.59 -20.26
CA SER A 404 1.79 0.83 -21.70
C SER A 404 3.12 0.61 -22.46
N GLY A 405 4.21 0.27 -21.75
CA GLY A 405 5.54 0.14 -22.32
C GLY A 405 6.26 1.46 -22.64
N LYS A 406 5.62 2.61 -22.35
CA LYS A 406 6.11 3.96 -22.69
C LYS A 406 6.84 4.67 -21.55
N ALA A 407 7.15 3.97 -20.46
CA ALA A 407 7.81 4.57 -19.30
C ALA A 407 9.18 5.19 -19.62
N PHE A 408 9.84 4.71 -20.67
CA PHE A 408 11.19 5.09 -21.04
C PHE A 408 11.25 6.05 -22.25
N ASP A 409 10.12 6.51 -22.79
CA ASP A 409 10.05 7.33 -24.02
C ASP A 409 10.81 8.67 -23.90
N LYS A 410 11.00 9.16 -22.67
CA LYS A 410 11.72 10.41 -22.37
C LYS A 410 13.20 10.18 -22.03
N MET A 411 13.69 8.95 -22.08
CA MET A 411 15.11 8.67 -21.91
C MET A 411 15.90 9.08 -23.15
N LYS A 412 17.09 9.61 -22.92
CA LYS A 412 18.08 9.96 -23.94
C LYS A 412 19.36 9.17 -23.67
N MET A 413 19.93 8.65 -24.74
CA MET A 413 21.25 8.02 -24.70
C MET A 413 22.20 8.92 -25.50
N GLU A 414 23.27 9.37 -24.86
CA GLU A 414 24.30 10.18 -25.48
C GLU A 414 25.65 9.49 -25.34
N THR A 415 26.44 9.48 -26.40
CA THR A 415 27.78 8.88 -26.36
C THR A 415 28.74 9.80 -25.65
N SER A 416 29.59 9.29 -24.74
CA SER A 416 30.62 10.15 -24.14
C SER A 416 31.70 10.46 -25.18
N GLN A 417 31.60 11.65 -25.78
CA GLN A 417 32.55 12.38 -26.64
C GLN A 417 33.38 11.68 -27.73
N ASN A 418 33.46 10.36 -27.89
CA ASN A 418 34.33 9.75 -28.91
C ASN A 418 33.92 8.37 -29.45
N MET A 419 32.85 7.74 -28.93
CA MET A 419 32.48 6.39 -29.36
C MET A 419 30.98 6.08 -29.17
N ALA A 420 30.30 5.70 -30.25
CA ALA A 420 28.97 5.09 -30.27
C ALA A 420 29.10 3.61 -30.64
N VAL A 421 28.26 2.74 -30.08
CA VAL A 421 28.11 1.37 -30.56
C VAL A 421 26.66 1.14 -30.98
N TRP A 422 26.42 0.81 -32.25
CA TRP A 422 25.08 0.60 -32.80
C TRP A 422 25.04 -0.67 -33.67
N GLU A 423 24.22 -1.66 -33.33
CA GLU A 423 24.07 -2.92 -34.10
C GLU A 423 25.41 -3.62 -34.47
N GLY A 424 26.36 -3.64 -33.53
CA GLY A 424 27.70 -4.21 -33.73
C GLY A 424 28.67 -3.31 -34.50
N TRP A 425 28.28 -2.07 -34.81
CA TRP A 425 29.14 -1.03 -35.33
C TRP A 425 29.76 -0.19 -34.22
N GLU A 426 31.07 -0.15 -34.12
CA GLU A 426 31.85 0.78 -33.31
C GLU A 426 32.09 2.07 -34.11
N ILE A 427 31.34 3.13 -33.82
CA ILE A 427 31.47 4.44 -34.46
C ILE A 427 32.31 5.33 -33.55
N SER A 428 33.43 5.84 -34.04
CA SER A 428 34.34 6.70 -33.30
C SER A 428 34.56 8.01 -34.03
N LYS A 429 34.75 9.12 -33.32
CA LYS A 429 35.10 10.42 -33.92
C LYS A 429 36.51 10.81 -33.49
N ARG A 430 37.39 11.12 -34.44
CA ARG A 430 38.73 11.64 -34.16
C ARG A 430 38.75 13.15 -34.38
N PHE A 431 38.83 13.90 -33.28
CA PHE A 431 38.79 15.37 -33.31
C PHE A 431 39.90 16.01 -34.15
N GLU A 432 41.11 15.43 -34.15
CA GLU A 432 42.26 15.94 -34.92
C GLU A 432 42.06 15.91 -36.44
N THR A 433 41.19 15.04 -36.95
CA THR A 433 41.05 14.79 -38.40
C THR A 433 39.63 14.98 -38.91
N ALA A 434 38.68 15.38 -38.05
CA ALA A 434 37.24 15.40 -38.35
C ALA A 434 36.71 14.07 -38.91
N LYS A 435 37.42 12.97 -38.62
CA LYS A 435 37.14 11.63 -39.16
C LYS A 435 36.19 10.88 -38.23
N ILE A 436 35.05 10.48 -38.78
CA ILE A 436 34.11 9.53 -38.18
C ILE A 436 34.48 8.15 -38.74
N GLN A 437 34.78 7.19 -37.88
CA GLN A 437 35.15 5.82 -38.24
C GLN A 437 34.17 4.85 -37.61
N ALA A 438 33.36 4.18 -38.43
CA ALA A 438 32.51 3.07 -38.03
C ALA A 438 33.20 1.74 -38.35
N LYS A 439 33.21 0.77 -37.43
CA LYS A 439 33.75 -0.58 -37.66
C LYS A 439 32.80 -1.66 -37.22
N LYS A 440 32.67 -2.73 -37.99
CA LYS A 440 31.88 -3.90 -37.63
C LYS A 440 32.68 -5.18 -37.86
N LYS A 441 32.87 -5.95 -36.80
CA LYS A 441 33.47 -7.27 -36.89
C LYS A 441 32.40 -8.28 -37.35
N VAL A 442 32.63 -8.95 -38.47
CA VAL A 442 31.65 -9.91 -39.05
C VAL A 442 32.09 -11.37 -38.89
N ALA A 443 33.36 -11.61 -38.63
CA ALA A 443 33.93 -12.92 -38.35
C ALA A 443 35.16 -12.75 -37.44
N LYS A 444 35.73 -13.87 -36.95
CA LYS A 444 36.93 -13.85 -36.10
C LYS A 444 38.06 -13.00 -36.70
N ASP A 445 38.21 -13.09 -38.03
CA ASP A 445 39.32 -12.52 -38.78
C ASP A 445 38.90 -11.44 -39.79
N ILE A 446 37.61 -11.08 -39.89
CA ILE A 446 37.09 -10.10 -40.87
C ILE A 446 36.46 -8.90 -40.17
N THR A 447 36.91 -7.70 -40.52
CA THR A 447 36.36 -6.42 -40.04
C THR A 447 35.98 -5.53 -41.21
N PHE A 448 34.75 -5.04 -41.22
CA PHE A 448 34.30 -3.96 -42.09
C PHE A 448 34.56 -2.61 -41.41
N SER A 449 34.98 -1.60 -42.15
CA SER A 449 35.14 -0.24 -41.67
C SER A 449 34.53 0.75 -42.66
N PHE A 450 33.96 1.82 -42.15
CA PHE A 450 33.51 2.97 -42.92
C PHE A 450 34.09 4.23 -42.28
N ASP A 451 34.89 4.94 -43.03
CA ASP A 451 35.51 6.19 -42.62
C ASP A 451 34.83 7.33 -43.38
N ALA A 452 34.26 8.30 -42.68
CA ALA A 452 33.67 9.51 -43.26
C ALA A 452 34.32 10.74 -42.64
N TYR A 453 34.43 11.82 -43.40
CA TYR A 453 35.05 13.07 -42.92
C TYR A 453 33.96 14.14 -42.84
N SER A 454 33.73 14.71 -41.64
CA SER A 454 32.74 15.79 -41.50
C SER A 454 33.32 17.09 -42.06
N GLY A 455 32.70 17.67 -43.09
CA GLY A 455 33.15 18.87 -43.78
C GLY A 455 33.13 20.18 -42.96
N GLU A 456 32.78 20.14 -41.68
CA GLU A 456 32.68 21.32 -40.82
C GLU A 456 33.82 21.37 -39.80
N ASN A 457 35.03 21.68 -40.28
CA ASN A 457 36.02 22.38 -39.45
C ASN A 457 36.16 23.79 -40.02
N LEU A 458 35.69 24.79 -39.25
CA LEU A 458 35.74 26.23 -39.57
C LEU A 458 37.17 26.82 -39.66
N PHE A 459 38.24 25.99 -39.62
CA PHE A 459 39.63 26.46 -39.50
C PHE A 459 40.68 25.83 -40.42
N ASP A 460 40.34 24.91 -41.33
CA ASP A 460 41.34 24.31 -42.24
C ASP A 460 41.05 24.60 -43.71
N SER A 461 41.55 25.73 -44.20
CA SER A 461 41.54 26.12 -45.61
C SER A 461 42.80 25.69 -46.38
N TYR A 462 43.48 24.62 -45.97
CA TYR A 462 44.62 24.08 -46.73
C TYR A 462 44.58 22.54 -46.77
N SER A 463 44.62 21.99 -47.99
CA SER A 463 44.54 20.59 -48.44
C SER A 463 43.12 20.00 -48.63
N THR A 464 42.59 20.20 -49.84
CA THR A 464 41.27 19.73 -50.30
C THR A 464 41.28 18.42 -51.09
N ASP A 465 42.38 17.66 -51.12
CA ASP A 465 42.49 16.45 -51.97
C ASP A 465 42.41 15.10 -51.23
N ASP A 466 42.43 15.05 -49.88
CA ASP A 466 42.57 13.77 -49.12
C ASP A 466 41.41 13.42 -48.18
N LYS A 467 40.26 14.11 -48.24
CA LYS A 467 39.14 13.93 -47.29
C LYS A 467 37.92 13.30 -47.95
N GLU A 468 38.07 12.10 -48.50
CA GLU A 468 36.96 11.34 -49.08
C GLU A 468 36.50 10.21 -48.15
N SER A 469 35.21 9.88 -48.18
CA SER A 469 34.69 8.72 -47.46
C SER A 469 35.32 7.43 -47.99
N GLU A 470 35.78 6.56 -47.09
CA GLU A 470 36.40 5.27 -47.43
C GLU A 470 35.57 4.11 -46.86
N ILE A 471 35.26 3.12 -47.69
CA ILE A 471 34.80 1.80 -47.23
C ILE A 471 36.02 0.88 -47.19
N GLY A 472 36.22 0.20 -46.06
CA GLY A 472 37.33 -0.73 -45.86
C GLY A 472 36.88 -2.12 -45.43
N ILE A 473 37.60 -3.14 -45.88
CA ILE A 473 37.51 -4.51 -45.38
C ILE A 473 38.90 -4.92 -44.94
N GLU A 474 39.05 -5.37 -43.71
CA GLU A 474 40.30 -5.88 -43.16
C GLU A 474 40.15 -7.38 -42.85
N TYR A 475 41.06 -8.19 -43.39
CA TYR A 475 41.21 -9.61 -43.10
C TYR A 475 42.51 -9.86 -42.34
N LYS A 476 42.44 -10.43 -41.14
CA LYS A 476 43.61 -10.80 -40.35
C LYS A 476 44.11 -12.18 -40.75
N LEU A 477 45.37 -12.27 -41.16
CA LEU A 477 46.03 -13.55 -41.46
C LEU A 477 46.61 -14.18 -40.18
N HIS A 478 47.28 -13.35 -39.37
CA HIS A 478 47.91 -13.69 -38.10
C HIS A 478 47.87 -12.48 -37.15
N GLU A 479 48.34 -12.63 -35.90
CA GLU A 479 48.30 -11.53 -34.91
C GLU A 479 48.98 -10.23 -35.41
N ASN A 480 49.99 -10.36 -36.28
CA ASN A 480 50.81 -9.27 -36.79
C ASN A 480 50.63 -8.97 -38.28
N GLU A 481 49.73 -9.67 -38.97
CA GLU A 481 49.55 -9.56 -40.43
C GLU A 481 48.07 -9.38 -40.80
N SER A 482 47.78 -8.36 -41.63
CA SER A 482 46.44 -8.15 -42.19
C SER A 482 46.47 -7.65 -43.62
N PHE A 483 45.44 -8.05 -44.38
CA PHE A 483 45.09 -7.45 -45.66
C PHE A 483 43.98 -6.43 -45.45
N LYS A 484 44.19 -5.20 -45.91
CA LYS A 484 43.17 -4.16 -45.90
C LYS A 484 42.85 -3.74 -47.33
N MET A 485 41.60 -3.97 -47.73
CA MET A 485 41.04 -3.45 -48.97
C MET A 485 40.31 -2.15 -48.68
N ARG A 486 40.51 -1.10 -49.49
CA ARG A 486 39.80 0.17 -49.36
C ARG A 486 39.22 0.62 -50.69
N PHE A 487 38.02 1.19 -50.61
CA PHE A 487 37.29 1.81 -51.71
C PHE A 487 37.05 3.28 -51.34
N LYS A 488 37.44 4.20 -52.22
CA LYS A 488 37.11 5.62 -52.09
C LYS A 488 36.12 6.00 -53.19
N ASP A 489 35.21 6.92 -52.89
CA ASP A 489 34.10 7.28 -53.79
C ASP A 489 34.55 7.82 -55.16
N ARG A 490 35.73 8.47 -55.27
CA ARG A 490 36.22 9.02 -56.54
C ARG A 490 37.41 8.28 -57.16
N GLU A 491 37.90 7.22 -56.51
CA GLU A 491 38.99 6.42 -57.07
C GLU A 491 38.43 5.27 -57.90
N SER A 492 38.85 5.17 -59.16
CA SER A 492 38.52 4.05 -60.06
C SER A 492 39.33 2.78 -59.78
N PHE A 493 40.09 2.74 -58.69
CA PHE A 493 40.94 1.62 -58.31
C PHE A 493 40.67 1.19 -56.87
N VAL A 494 40.84 -0.11 -56.62
CA VAL A 494 40.73 -0.71 -55.29
C VAL A 494 42.13 -0.72 -54.68
N GLY A 495 42.31 -0.04 -53.54
CA GLY A 495 43.57 -0.08 -52.81
C GLY A 495 43.68 -1.36 -51.99
N LEU A 496 44.70 -2.19 -52.27
CA LEU A 496 45.04 -3.36 -51.45
C LEU A 496 46.32 -3.06 -50.66
N GLU A 497 46.22 -3.06 -49.33
CA GLU A 497 47.32 -2.84 -48.41
C GLU A 497 47.62 -4.17 -47.67
N HIS A 498 48.86 -4.65 -47.75
CA HIS A 498 49.34 -5.74 -46.90
C HIS A 498 50.15 -5.14 -45.75
N LYS A 499 49.68 -5.31 -44.52
CA LYS A 499 50.28 -4.72 -43.33
C LYS A 499 50.93 -5.78 -42.48
N VAL A 500 52.26 -5.71 -42.36
CA VAL A 500 53.07 -6.56 -41.48
C VAL A 500 53.64 -5.68 -40.37
N ARG A 501 53.34 -6.01 -39.11
CA ARG A 501 53.96 -5.35 -37.94
C ARG A 501 55.10 -6.23 -37.42
N PHE A 502 56.31 -5.69 -37.43
CA PHE A 502 57.51 -6.31 -36.88
C PHE A 502 57.61 -6.11 -35.37
#